data_AF-A0A3D3E855-F1
#
_entry.id   AF-A0A3D3E855-F1
#
_cell.length_a   1.000
_cell.length_b   1.000
_cell.length_c   1.000
_cell.angle_alpha   90.00
_cell.angle_beta   90.00
_cell.angle_gamma   90.00
#
_symmetry.space_group_name_H-M   'P 1'
#
loop_
_entity.id
_entity.type
_entity.pdbx_description
1 polymer ?
#
loop_
_entity_poly.entity_id
_entity_poly.type
_entity_poly.pdbx_seq_one_letter_code
_entity_poly.pdbx_strand_id
1 'polypeptide(L)'
;MGLRSILDSAAPHFEKGGRFEKMYPLYEALDTGLYSPPNVTNNTSHVRDGIDLKRIMITVWVCTFPAMFFGMYNLGLQANLAIAGDATLIEGWREMLVQLLGAGHDAGSIWDNIVFGAAYFLPVYAVVFIVGGFWEVLFATVRGHEVNEGFFVTSVLFALILPPSIPLWQVALGITFGVVVGKE
;
A
#
# COMPACT_ATOMS: atom_id res chain seq x y z
N MET A 1 22.38 21.51 2.79
CA MET A 1 21.78 21.03 1.52
C MET A 1 21.25 19.63 1.78
N GLY A 2 19.95 19.50 1.99
CA GLY A 2 19.30 18.21 2.27
C GLY A 2 18.19 17.95 1.25
N LEU A 3 17.50 16.82 1.37
CA LEU A 3 16.33 16.50 0.54
C LEU A 3 15.30 17.64 0.54
N ARG A 4 15.12 18.32 1.69
CA ARG A 4 14.24 19.47 1.82
C ARG A 4 14.57 20.64 0.90
N SER A 5 15.85 21.03 0.79
CA SER A 5 16.24 22.12 -0.12
C SER A 5 16.04 21.79 -1.61
N ILE A 6 16.01 20.50 -1.96
CA ILE A 6 15.74 20.06 -3.33
C ILE A 6 14.25 20.15 -3.62
N LEU A 7 13.40 19.67 -2.71
CA LEU A 7 11.94 19.80 -2.81
C LEU A 7 11.52 21.27 -2.83
N ASP A 8 12.01 22.09 -1.89
CA ASP A 8 11.72 23.52 -1.83
C ASP A 8 12.12 24.27 -3.12
N SER A 9 13.21 23.86 -3.78
CA SER A 9 13.64 24.44 -5.06
C SER A 9 12.76 24.04 -6.26
N ALA A 10 12.09 22.88 -6.16
CA ALA A 10 11.19 22.37 -7.18
C ALA A 10 9.76 22.91 -7.00
N ALA A 11 9.33 23.23 -5.77
CA ALA A 11 8.01 23.73 -5.42
C ALA A 11 7.44 24.82 -6.37
N PRO A 12 8.20 25.87 -6.78
CA PRO A 12 7.67 26.94 -7.61
C PRO A 12 7.19 26.49 -9.00
N HIS A 13 7.64 25.32 -9.47
CA HIS A 13 7.22 24.76 -10.76
C HIS A 13 5.88 24.03 -10.68
N PHE A 14 5.47 23.63 -9.47
CA PHE A 14 4.25 22.88 -9.17
C PHE A 14 3.17 23.74 -8.53
N GLU A 15 3.51 24.87 -7.91
CA GLU A 15 2.52 25.83 -7.36
C GLU A 15 1.70 26.56 -8.45
N LYS A 16 0.62 27.24 -8.05
CA LYS A 16 -0.29 27.96 -8.96
C LYS A 16 0.45 28.95 -9.86
N GLY A 17 0.36 28.76 -11.17
CA GLY A 17 1.10 29.55 -12.19
C GLY A 17 2.43 28.92 -12.65
N GLY A 18 2.83 27.78 -12.09
CA GLY A 18 3.98 26.99 -12.52
C GLY A 18 3.68 26.12 -13.75
N ARG A 19 4.72 25.73 -14.50
CA ARG A 19 4.56 24.89 -15.72
C ARG A 19 3.93 23.51 -15.44
N PHE A 20 4.10 22.99 -14.22
CA PHE A 20 3.60 21.68 -13.80
C PHE A 20 2.52 21.79 -12.72
N GLU A 21 1.73 22.88 -12.72
CA GLU A 21 0.62 23.09 -11.76
C GLU A 21 -0.32 21.88 -11.66
N LYS A 22 -0.54 21.16 -12.77
CA LYS A 22 -1.36 19.94 -12.77
C LYS A 22 -0.77 18.79 -11.95
N MET A 23 0.55 18.71 -11.81
CA MET A 23 1.24 17.67 -11.03
C MET A 23 1.49 18.08 -9.57
N TYR A 24 0.91 19.21 -9.13
CA TYR A 24 0.96 19.65 -7.73
C TYR A 24 0.57 18.54 -6.73
N PRO A 25 -0.52 17.77 -6.95
CA PRO A 25 -0.91 16.74 -5.97
C PRO A 25 0.13 15.63 -5.80
N LEU A 26 0.89 15.32 -6.85
CA LEU A 26 1.97 14.33 -6.79
C LEU A 26 3.19 14.87 -6.02
N TYR A 27 3.55 16.14 -6.27
CA TYR A 27 4.63 16.80 -5.54
C TYR A 27 4.31 16.90 -4.04
N GLU A 28 3.08 17.31 -3.72
CA GLU A 28 2.60 17.42 -2.35
C GLU A 28 2.52 16.07 -1.62
N ALA A 29 2.05 15.01 -2.29
CA ALA A 29 2.03 13.68 -1.71
C ALA A 29 3.43 13.19 -1.33
N LEU A 30 4.45 13.54 -2.14
CA LEU A 30 5.85 13.21 -1.86
C LEU A 30 6.44 14.08 -0.74
N ASP A 31 6.21 15.39 -0.77
CA ASP A 31 6.73 16.32 0.24
C ASP A 31 6.12 16.03 1.62
N THR A 32 4.79 15.90 1.68
CA THR A 32 4.06 15.56 2.92
C THR A 32 4.30 14.12 3.35
N GLY A 33 4.76 13.25 2.45
CA GLY A 33 5.17 11.88 2.79
C GLY A 33 6.50 11.84 3.55
N LEU A 34 7.41 12.78 3.26
CA LEU A 34 8.75 12.84 3.87
C LEU A 34 8.86 13.87 5.00
N TYR A 35 8.05 14.93 4.98
CA TYR A 35 8.12 16.07 5.89
C TYR A 35 6.73 16.46 6.42
N SER A 36 6.69 17.04 7.63
CA SER A 36 5.46 17.60 8.20
C SER A 36 5.09 18.93 7.53
N PRO A 37 3.79 19.22 7.32
CA PRO A 37 3.35 20.51 6.81
C PRO A 37 3.81 21.65 7.75
N PRO A 38 4.31 22.77 7.22
CA PRO A 38 4.65 23.94 8.02
C PRO A 38 3.42 24.77 8.44
N ASN A 39 2.21 24.40 8.00
CA ASN A 39 0.99 25.16 8.25
C ASN A 39 0.57 25.12 9.72
N VAL A 40 0.50 26.30 10.34
CA VAL A 40 0.00 26.50 11.70
C VAL A 40 -1.34 27.23 11.68
N THR A 41 -2.17 26.98 12.69
CA THR A 41 -3.48 27.64 12.81
C THR A 41 -3.32 29.12 13.16
N ASN A 42 -3.72 30.00 12.24
CA ASN A 42 -3.56 31.46 12.40
C ASN A 42 -4.76 32.16 13.07
N ASN A 43 -5.94 31.54 13.08
CA ASN A 43 -7.19 32.12 13.62
C ASN A 43 -7.72 31.35 14.84
N THR A 44 -8.61 31.99 15.61
CA THR A 44 -9.33 31.36 16.72
C THR A 44 -10.38 30.39 16.17
N SER A 45 -10.19 29.09 16.38
CA SER A 45 -11.20 28.07 16.09
C SER A 45 -12.10 27.84 17.31
N HIS A 46 -13.36 27.45 17.06
CA HIS A 46 -14.33 27.16 18.14
C HIS A 46 -13.88 25.98 19.01
N VAL A 47 -13.20 24.98 18.42
CA VAL A 47 -12.56 23.86 19.10
C VAL A 47 -11.20 23.63 18.44
N ARG A 48 -10.18 23.33 19.24
CA ARG A 48 -8.86 22.90 18.77
C ARG A 48 -8.74 21.41 19.02
N ASP A 49 -8.73 20.63 17.93
CA ASP A 49 -8.48 19.20 17.97
C ASP A 49 -7.01 18.95 17.61
N GLY A 50 -6.38 18.01 18.31
CA GLY A 50 -5.03 17.52 18.02
C GLY A 50 -5.03 16.29 17.11
N ILE A 51 -6.21 15.81 16.72
CA ILE A 51 -6.35 14.70 15.80
C ILE A 51 -5.94 15.13 14.39
N ASP A 52 -4.98 14.40 13.87
CA ASP A 52 -4.44 14.53 12.53
C ASP A 52 -4.82 13.29 11.73
N LEU A 53 -5.50 13.48 10.59
CA LEU A 53 -6.03 12.38 9.77
C LEU A 53 -4.91 11.45 9.31
N LYS A 54 -3.76 12.01 8.92
CA LYS A 54 -2.56 11.26 8.52
C LYS A 54 -2.10 10.31 9.61
N ARG A 55 -1.98 10.81 10.84
CA ARG A 55 -1.60 10.00 12.00
C ARG A 55 -2.60 8.88 12.27
N ILE A 56 -3.90 9.14 12.18
CA ILE A 56 -4.91 8.10 12.36
C ILE A 56 -4.75 7.01 11.30
N MET A 57 -4.64 7.39 10.01
CA MET A 57 -4.58 6.42 8.92
C MET A 57 -3.31 5.55 8.99
N ILE A 58 -2.15 6.12 9.33
CA ILE A 58 -0.92 5.35 9.54
C ILE A 58 -1.06 4.41 10.75
N THR A 59 -1.70 4.86 11.83
CA THR A 59 -1.93 4.01 13.02
C THR A 59 -2.79 2.80 12.65
N VAL A 60 -3.89 3.01 11.92
CA VAL A 60 -4.75 1.93 11.42
C VAL A 60 -3.97 0.97 10.53
N TRP A 61 -3.16 1.50 9.61
CA TRP A 61 -2.31 0.68 8.72
C TRP A 61 -1.34 -0.20 9.53
N VAL A 62 -0.63 0.34 10.51
CA VAL A 62 0.26 -0.44 11.39
C VAL A 62 -0.53 -1.47 12.20
N CYS A 63 -1.74 -1.15 12.67
CA CYS A 63 -2.60 -2.09 13.38
C CYS A 63 -3.04 -3.29 12.53
N THR A 64 -2.94 -3.23 11.20
CA THR A 64 -3.21 -4.39 10.33
C THR A 64 -2.05 -5.40 10.29
N PHE A 65 -0.84 -5.01 10.69
CA PHE A 65 0.36 -5.84 10.55
C PHE A 65 0.28 -7.16 11.33
N PRO A 66 -0.21 -7.20 12.59
CA PRO A 66 -0.37 -8.46 13.31
C PRO A 66 -1.27 -9.46 12.55
N ALA A 67 -2.39 -8.98 11.99
CA ALA A 67 -3.29 -9.81 11.20
C ALA A 67 -2.66 -10.24 9.87
N MET A 68 -1.91 -9.33 9.22
CA MET A 68 -1.18 -9.60 7.99
C MET A 68 -0.11 -10.69 8.18
N PHE A 69 0.75 -10.57 9.20
CA PHE A 69 1.79 -11.56 9.49
C PHE A 69 1.20 -12.91 9.89
N PHE A 70 0.14 -12.90 10.70
CA PHE A 70 -0.56 -14.13 11.06
C PHE A 70 -1.22 -14.79 9.83
N GLY A 71 -1.81 -14.00 8.94
CA GLY A 71 -2.37 -14.48 7.67
C GLY A 71 -1.32 -15.13 6.78
N MET A 72 -0.15 -14.49 6.61
CA MET A 72 0.96 -15.06 5.85
C MET A 72 1.46 -16.37 6.46
N TYR A 73 1.69 -16.39 7.79
CA TYR A 73 2.11 -17.60 8.48
C TYR A 73 1.09 -18.74 8.34
N ASN A 74 -0.20 -18.48 8.56
CA ASN A 74 -1.24 -19.49 8.47
C ASN A 74 -1.39 -20.03 7.05
N LEU A 75 -1.29 -19.16 6.04
CA LEU A 75 -1.30 -19.57 4.64
C LEU A 75 -0.15 -20.54 4.33
N GLY A 76 1.07 -20.19 4.72
CA GLY A 76 2.23 -21.03 4.46
C GLY A 76 2.21 -22.32 5.26
N LEU A 77 1.73 -22.30 6.52
CA LEU A 77 1.56 -23.50 7.33
C LEU A 77 0.61 -24.49 6.64
N GLN A 78 -0.56 -24.03 6.18
CA GLN A 78 -1.52 -24.91 5.47
C GLN A 78 -0.96 -25.43 4.15
N ALA A 79 -0.21 -24.60 3.42
CA ALA A 79 0.41 -25.00 2.17
C ALA A 79 1.53 -26.03 2.37
N ASN A 80 2.45 -25.80 3.32
CA ASN A 80 3.55 -26.73 3.62
C ASN A 80 3.04 -28.04 4.22
N LEU A 81 1.97 -28.01 5.05
CA LEU A 81 1.30 -29.24 5.51
C LEU A 81 0.68 -30.03 4.35
N ALA A 82 0.07 -29.35 3.38
CA ALA A 82 -0.47 -30.01 2.20
C ALA A 82 0.64 -30.63 1.35
N ILE A 83 1.75 -29.93 1.14
CA ILE A 83 2.93 -30.42 0.41
C ILE A 83 3.55 -31.64 1.13
N ALA A 84 3.66 -31.61 2.46
CA ALA A 84 4.11 -32.75 3.25
C ALA A 84 3.17 -33.96 3.15
N GLY A 85 1.88 -33.74 2.85
CA GLY A 85 0.87 -34.75 2.58
C GLY A 85 0.82 -35.24 1.13
N ASP A 86 1.88 -35.04 0.35
CA ASP A 86 2.02 -35.45 -1.06
C ASP A 86 1.15 -34.64 -2.05
N ALA A 87 0.73 -33.43 -1.66
CA ALA A 87 0.11 -32.50 -2.61
C ALA A 87 1.15 -31.94 -3.59
N THR A 88 0.75 -31.79 -4.85
CA THR A 88 1.60 -31.23 -5.90
C THR A 88 2.06 -29.82 -5.54
N LEU A 89 3.38 -29.57 -5.62
CA LEU A 89 3.95 -28.23 -5.56
C LEU A 89 3.28 -27.36 -6.65
N ILE A 90 2.84 -26.17 -6.28
CA ILE A 90 2.25 -25.23 -7.24
C ILE A 90 3.40 -24.71 -8.11
N GLU A 91 3.56 -25.30 -9.29
CA GLU A 91 4.54 -24.85 -10.28
C GLU A 91 4.25 -23.40 -10.70
N GLY A 92 5.23 -22.50 -10.52
CA GLY A 92 5.10 -21.12 -10.95
C GLY A 92 6.21 -20.21 -10.45
N TRP A 93 6.13 -18.93 -10.83
CA TRP A 93 7.07 -17.89 -10.39
C TRP A 93 7.04 -17.64 -8.87
N ARG A 94 5.96 -18.03 -8.19
CA ARG A 94 5.85 -17.96 -6.72
C ARG A 94 6.82 -18.91 -6.04
N GLU A 95 6.97 -20.10 -6.60
CA GLU A 95 7.91 -21.11 -6.13
C GLU A 95 9.36 -20.64 -6.30
N MET A 96 9.67 -19.98 -7.41
CA MET A 96 10.97 -19.33 -7.61
C MET A 96 11.26 -18.28 -6.52
N LEU A 97 10.27 -17.52 -6.06
CA LEU A 97 10.45 -16.55 -4.98
C LEU A 97 10.71 -17.23 -3.63
N VAL A 98 10.02 -18.32 -3.33
CA VAL A 98 10.20 -19.11 -2.10
C VAL A 98 11.61 -19.69 -2.05
N GLN A 99 12.05 -20.31 -3.15
CA GLN A 99 13.38 -20.90 -3.28
C GLN A 99 14.49 -19.83 -3.26
N LEU A 100 14.27 -18.68 -3.90
CA LEU A 100 15.23 -17.56 -3.89
C LEU A 100 15.43 -16.97 -2.49
N LEU A 101 14.38 -16.99 -1.66
CA LEU A 101 14.43 -16.55 -0.26
C LEU A 101 14.91 -17.66 0.70
N GLY A 102 15.34 -18.81 0.17
CA GLY A 102 15.96 -19.89 0.92
C GLY A 102 14.99 -20.66 1.82
N ALA A 103 13.68 -20.58 1.57
CA ALA A 103 12.71 -21.43 2.22
C ALA A 103 12.66 -22.79 1.53
N GLY A 104 12.68 -23.86 2.32
CA GLY A 104 12.35 -25.20 1.83
C GLY A 104 10.85 -25.34 1.76
N HIS A 105 10.29 -26.34 2.44
CA HIS A 105 8.86 -26.50 2.64
C HIS A 105 8.60 -27.21 3.99
N ASP A 106 9.35 -26.85 5.03
CA ASP A 106 9.14 -27.46 6.34
C ASP A 106 7.98 -26.78 7.08
N ALA A 107 6.90 -27.52 7.33
CA ALA A 107 5.75 -27.04 8.09
C ALA A 107 6.11 -26.67 9.54
N GLY A 108 7.18 -27.25 10.10
CA GLY A 108 7.70 -26.91 11.43
C GLY A 108 8.49 -25.61 11.49
N SER A 109 8.94 -25.08 10.34
CA SER A 109 9.73 -23.86 10.25
C SER A 109 8.82 -22.63 10.14
N ILE A 110 8.92 -21.72 11.12
CA ILE A 110 8.20 -20.44 11.08
C ILE A 110 8.63 -19.61 9.87
N TRP A 111 9.90 -19.68 9.49
CA TRP A 111 10.44 -18.94 8.35
C TRP A 111 9.86 -19.43 7.03
N ASP A 112 9.85 -20.74 6.80
CA ASP A 112 9.32 -21.35 5.57
C ASP A 112 7.83 -21.02 5.40
N ASN A 113 7.07 -21.07 6.49
CA ASN A 113 5.65 -20.71 6.50
C ASN A 113 5.42 -19.22 6.18
N ILE A 114 6.21 -18.31 6.76
CA ILE A 114 6.07 -16.86 6.49
C ILE A 114 6.47 -16.55 5.04
N VAL A 115 7.57 -17.09 4.55
CA VAL A 115 8.08 -16.84 3.20
C VAL A 115 7.10 -17.36 2.14
N PHE A 116 6.57 -18.57 2.34
CA PHE A 116 5.54 -19.13 1.46
C PHE A 116 4.28 -18.24 1.46
N GLY A 117 3.81 -17.82 2.64
CA GLY A 117 2.72 -16.85 2.79
C GLY A 117 2.94 -15.55 2.04
N ALA A 118 4.14 -14.98 2.20
CA ALA A 118 4.54 -13.72 1.60
C ALA A 118 4.60 -13.80 0.07
N ALA A 119 5.01 -14.93 -0.51
CA ALA A 119 5.03 -15.14 -1.95
C ALA A 119 3.63 -15.06 -2.60
N TYR A 120 2.56 -15.30 -1.84
CA TYR A 120 1.18 -15.14 -2.29
C TYR A 120 0.62 -13.75 -1.96
N PHE A 121 0.85 -13.24 -0.75
CA PHE A 121 0.28 -11.98 -0.29
C PHE A 121 0.96 -10.75 -0.89
N LEU A 122 2.30 -10.68 -0.91
CA LEU A 122 3.03 -9.49 -1.35
C LEU A 122 2.71 -9.08 -2.79
N PRO A 123 2.60 -10.01 -3.77
CA PRO A 123 2.24 -9.62 -5.13
C PRO A 123 0.82 -9.09 -5.25
N VAL A 124 -0.13 -9.62 -4.47
CA VAL A 124 -1.49 -9.09 -4.42
C VAL A 124 -1.44 -7.66 -3.87
N TYR A 125 -0.80 -7.46 -2.72
CA TYR A 125 -0.66 -6.13 -2.12
C TYR A 125 0.02 -5.13 -3.05
N ALA A 126 1.09 -5.53 -3.74
CA ALA A 126 1.80 -4.69 -4.71
C ALA A 126 0.89 -4.26 -5.86
N VAL A 127 0.10 -5.18 -6.44
CA VAL A 127 -0.84 -4.84 -7.52
C VAL A 127 -1.93 -3.89 -7.04
N VAL A 128 -2.51 -4.13 -5.86
CA VAL A 128 -3.50 -3.24 -5.26
C VAL A 128 -2.93 -1.83 -5.08
N PHE A 129 -1.74 -1.74 -4.51
CA PHE A 129 -1.08 -0.47 -4.21
C PHE A 129 -0.75 0.32 -5.48
N ILE A 130 -0.17 -0.34 -6.50
CA ILE A 130 0.24 0.31 -7.75
C ILE A 130 -0.99 0.75 -8.56
N VAL A 131 -1.96 -0.14 -8.79
CA VAL A 131 -3.12 0.16 -9.65
C VAL A 131 -4.07 1.14 -8.98
N GLY A 132 -4.36 0.95 -7.68
CA GLY A 132 -5.21 1.88 -6.95
C GLY A 132 -4.55 3.24 -6.77
N GLY A 133 -3.24 3.27 -6.45
CA GLY A 133 -2.49 4.52 -6.29
C GLY A 133 -2.40 5.31 -7.60
N PHE A 134 -2.26 4.62 -8.73
CA PHE A 134 -2.33 5.24 -10.06
C PHE A 134 -3.66 5.97 -10.28
N TRP A 135 -4.78 5.32 -10.00
CA TRP A 135 -6.10 5.95 -10.18
C TRP A 135 -6.33 7.10 -9.22
N GLU A 136 -5.90 6.96 -7.97
CA GLU A 136 -6.06 8.02 -6.98
C GLU A 136 -5.25 9.27 -7.32
N VAL A 137 -4.00 9.11 -7.76
CA VAL A 137 -3.16 10.23 -8.24
C VAL A 137 -3.77 10.86 -9.49
N LEU A 138 -4.31 10.05 -10.41
CA LEU A 138 -4.95 10.54 -11.64
C LEU A 138 -6.18 11.39 -11.31
N PHE A 139 -7.08 10.91 -10.45
CA PHE A 139 -8.28 11.67 -10.08
C PHE A 139 -7.97 12.91 -9.26
N ALA A 140 -7.02 12.85 -8.32
CA ALA A 140 -6.54 14.01 -7.59
C ALA A 140 -5.99 15.10 -8.54
N THR A 141 -5.24 14.70 -9.57
CA THR A 141 -4.72 15.58 -10.62
C THR A 141 -5.84 16.19 -11.47
N VAL A 142 -6.85 15.41 -11.85
CA VAL A 142 -7.98 15.88 -12.69
C VAL A 142 -8.90 16.82 -11.91
N ARG A 143 -9.13 16.55 -10.62
CA ARG A 143 -10.05 17.31 -9.76
C ARG A 143 -9.37 18.46 -9.01
N GLY A 144 -8.04 18.50 -9.00
CA GLY A 144 -7.27 19.58 -8.37
C GLY A 144 -7.35 19.58 -6.84
N HIS A 145 -7.45 18.40 -6.22
CA HIS A 145 -7.36 18.24 -4.77
C HIS A 145 -6.13 17.40 -4.38
N GLU A 146 -5.76 17.49 -3.12
CA GLU A 146 -4.64 16.73 -2.54
C GLU A 146 -4.94 15.21 -2.55
N VAL A 147 -3.89 14.38 -2.55
CA VAL A 147 -4.04 12.92 -2.49
C VAL A 147 -4.50 12.52 -1.09
N ASN A 148 -5.63 11.82 -0.98
CA ASN A 148 -6.13 11.38 0.31
C ASN A 148 -5.30 10.20 0.83
N GLU A 149 -4.79 10.34 2.05
CA GLU A 149 -3.97 9.31 2.69
C GLU A 149 -4.74 8.03 3.02
N GLY A 150 -6.08 8.09 2.94
CA GLY A 150 -6.92 6.92 3.14
C GLY A 150 -6.63 5.76 2.20
N PHE A 151 -6.02 6.00 1.04
CA PHE A 151 -5.60 4.94 0.14
C PHE A 151 -4.64 3.92 0.78
N PHE A 152 -3.73 4.37 1.65
CA PHE A 152 -2.80 3.46 2.32
C PHE A 152 -3.55 2.40 3.13
N VAL A 153 -4.63 2.80 3.80
CA VAL A 153 -5.49 1.88 4.55
C VAL A 153 -6.36 1.04 3.61
N THR A 154 -6.95 1.64 2.58
CA THR A 154 -7.76 0.90 1.60
C THR A 154 -6.95 -0.19 0.91
N SER A 155 -5.70 0.09 0.52
CA SER A 155 -4.84 -0.86 -0.18
C SER A 155 -4.53 -2.10 0.65
N VAL A 156 -4.23 -1.93 1.94
CA VAL A 156 -3.91 -3.06 2.82
C VAL A 156 -5.16 -3.86 3.17
N LEU A 157 -6.28 -3.19 3.45
CA LEU A 157 -7.53 -3.85 3.77
C LEU A 157 -8.07 -4.63 2.58
N PHE A 158 -8.04 -4.04 1.38
CA PHE A 158 -8.46 -4.71 0.15
C PHE A 158 -7.61 -5.96 -0.14
N ALA A 159 -6.29 -5.89 0.05
CA ALA A 159 -5.42 -7.05 -0.11
C ALA A 159 -5.72 -8.17 0.92
N LEU A 160 -6.11 -7.81 2.16
CA LEU A 160 -6.37 -8.77 3.25
C LEU A 160 -7.74 -9.47 3.13
N ILE A 161 -8.73 -8.87 2.47
CA ILE A 161 -10.06 -9.49 2.29
C ILE A 161 -10.14 -10.44 1.10
N LEU A 162 -9.15 -10.39 0.20
CA LEU A 162 -9.14 -11.20 -1.00
C LEU A 162 -8.54 -12.59 -0.74
N PRO A 163 -9.02 -13.63 -1.45
CA PRO A 163 -8.39 -14.94 -1.38
C PRO A 163 -6.99 -14.88 -1.99
N PRO A 164 -5.99 -15.57 -1.41
CA PRO A 164 -4.60 -15.48 -1.83
C PRO A 164 -4.31 -16.10 -3.21
N SER A 165 -5.17 -17.01 -3.66
CA SER A 165 -5.09 -17.66 -4.97
C SER A 165 -5.65 -16.81 -6.10
N ILE A 166 -6.16 -15.60 -5.81
CA ILE A 166 -6.76 -14.74 -6.81
C ILE A 166 -5.75 -14.37 -7.93
N PRO A 167 -6.14 -14.45 -9.21
CA PRO A 167 -5.33 -13.94 -10.31
C PRO A 167 -5.06 -12.44 -10.16
N LEU A 168 -3.81 -12.02 -10.39
CA LEU A 168 -3.39 -10.62 -10.21
C LEU A 168 -4.18 -9.61 -11.06
N TRP A 169 -4.66 -10.00 -12.24
CA TRP A 169 -5.48 -9.12 -13.07
C TRP A 169 -6.88 -8.87 -12.47
N GLN A 170 -7.45 -9.85 -11.75
CA GLN A 170 -8.73 -9.66 -11.05
C GLN A 170 -8.57 -8.71 -9.87
N VAL A 171 -7.43 -8.78 -9.18
CA VAL A 171 -7.04 -7.81 -8.15
C VAL A 171 -7.01 -6.40 -8.74
N ALA A 172 -6.33 -6.22 -9.87
CA ALA A 172 -6.23 -4.94 -10.56
C ALA A 172 -7.60 -4.39 -10.98
N LEU A 173 -8.48 -5.22 -11.54
CA LEU A 173 -9.84 -4.81 -11.91
C LEU A 173 -10.69 -4.48 -10.68
N GLY A 174 -10.57 -5.28 -9.61
CA GLY A 174 -11.32 -5.09 -8.37
C GLY A 174 -10.96 -3.77 -7.69
N ILE A 175 -9.66 -3.46 -7.55
CA ILE A 175 -9.24 -2.18 -6.97
C ILE A 175 -9.58 -1.01 -7.89
N THR A 176 -9.48 -1.19 -9.23
CA THR A 176 -9.91 -0.18 -10.19
C THR A 176 -11.38 0.16 -10.00
N PHE A 177 -12.25 -0.84 -9.96
CA PHE A 177 -13.68 -0.60 -9.74
C PHE A 177 -13.94 0.05 -8.37
N GLY A 178 -13.28 -0.44 -7.31
CA GLY A 178 -13.43 0.09 -5.95
C GLY A 178 -13.03 1.56 -5.83
N VAL A 179 -11.89 1.96 -6.43
CA VAL A 179 -11.41 3.35 -6.38
C VAL A 179 -12.20 4.23 -7.34
N VAL A 180 -12.37 3.84 -8.59
CA VAL A 180 -12.98 4.68 -9.65
C VAL A 180 -14.49 4.85 -9.48
N VAL A 181 -15.20 3.83 -9.01
CA VAL A 181 -16.67 3.84 -8.91
C VAL A 181 -17.14 3.94 -7.47
N GLY A 182 -16.42 3.31 -6.54
CA GLY A 182 -16.80 3.24 -5.13
C GLY A 182 -16.35 4.42 -4.29
N LYS A 183 -15.35 5.20 -4.73
CA LYS A 183 -14.75 6.30 -3.95
C LYS A 183 -14.70 7.62 -4.72
N GLU A 184 -14.05 7.64 -5.88
CA GLU A 184 -13.87 8.84 -6.70
C GLU A 184 -15.18 9.24 -7.39
#